data_AF-A0A176K2A2-F1
#
_entry.id   AF-A0A176K2A2-F1
#
_cell.length_a   1.000
_cell.length_b   1.000
_cell.length_c   1.000
_cell.angle_alpha   90.00
_cell.angle_beta   90.00
_cell.angle_gamma   90.00
#
_symmetry.space_group_name_H-M   'P 1'
#
loop_
_entity.id
_entity.type
_entity.pdbx_description
1 polymer ?
#
loop_
_entity_poly.entity_id
_entity_poly.type
_entity_poly.pdbx_seq_one_letter_code
_entity_poly.pdbx_strand_id
1 'polypeptide(L)'
;MKYIKGIFILEIFIAVLLLFVFLSHYPIYFGHNGTGVRLMVASAGEGFGVIHDTDILRIINELYALGLKNFSINGIKIDPYTFVRCVGPSITINNREIVPDPLKIEIIGDPDYILSGLSILIEHLKSCGFSVSALSLEKIVIP
;
A
#
# COMPACT_ATOMS: atom_id res chain seq x y z
N MET A 1 3.57 -29.61 45.51
CA MET A 1 3.95 -28.23 45.08
C MET A 1 4.73 -28.14 43.75
N LYS A 2 5.12 -29.26 43.08
CA LYS A 2 5.71 -29.23 41.72
C LYS A 2 4.65 -29.16 40.59
N TYR A 3 3.47 -29.78 40.78
CA TYR A 3 2.41 -29.84 39.78
C TYR A 3 1.73 -28.48 39.47
N ILE A 4 1.59 -27.61 40.47
CA ILE A 4 0.97 -26.28 40.29
C ILE A 4 1.83 -25.36 39.41
N LYS A 5 3.17 -25.48 39.49
CA LYS A 5 4.10 -24.72 38.63
C LYS A 5 4.02 -25.14 37.16
N GLY A 6 3.76 -26.42 36.87
CA GLY A 6 3.66 -26.92 35.49
C GLY A 6 2.39 -26.44 34.77
N ILE A 7 1.26 -26.39 35.49
CA ILE A 7 -0.01 -25.85 34.97
C ILE A 7 0.12 -24.35 34.64
N PHE A 8 0.76 -23.57 35.52
CA PHE A 8 0.98 -22.14 35.29
C PHE A 8 1.85 -21.86 34.05
N ILE A 9 2.86 -22.70 33.81
CA ILE A 9 3.71 -22.58 32.60
C ILE A 9 2.93 -22.90 31.34
N LEU A 10 2.07 -23.93 31.37
CA LEU A 10 1.26 -24.32 30.23
C LEU A 10 0.21 -23.25 29.89
N GLU A 11 -0.43 -22.65 30.91
CA GLU A 11 -1.39 -21.55 30.70
C GLU A 11 -0.73 -20.31 30.10
N ILE A 12 0.46 -19.93 30.59
CA ILE A 12 1.23 -18.82 30.00
C ILE A 12 1.59 -19.14 28.55
N PHE A 13 2.01 -20.37 28.25
CA PHE A 13 2.37 -20.76 26.89
C PHE A 13 1.17 -20.70 25.94
N ILE A 14 0.00 -21.18 26.38
CA ILE A 14 -1.25 -21.10 25.63
C ILE A 14 -1.66 -19.64 25.44
N ALA A 15 -1.57 -18.80 26.47
CA ALA A 15 -1.92 -17.39 26.38
C ALA A 15 -1.00 -16.62 25.41
N VAL A 16 0.31 -16.88 25.45
CA VAL A 16 1.29 -16.28 24.51
C VAL A 16 1.03 -16.77 23.08
N LEU A 17 0.74 -18.06 22.89
CA LEU A 17 0.41 -18.62 21.58
C LEU A 17 -0.88 -18.01 21.01
N LEU A 18 -1.94 -17.91 21.84
CA LEU A 18 -3.20 -17.28 21.44
C LEU A 18 -3.03 -15.79 21.14
N LEU A 19 -2.20 -15.08 21.90
CA LEU A 19 -1.86 -13.69 21.61
C LEU A 19 -1.14 -13.56 20.26
N PHE A 20 -0.22 -14.47 19.95
CA PHE A 20 0.50 -14.46 18.67
C PHE A 20 -0.44 -14.76 17.48
N VAL A 21 -1.34 -15.74 17.63
CA VAL A 21 -2.38 -16.05 16.64
C VAL A 21 -3.35 -14.89 16.49
N PHE A 22 -3.74 -14.23 17.58
CA PHE A 22 -4.62 -13.07 17.54
C PHE A 22 -3.96 -11.91 16.80
N LEU A 23 -2.71 -11.58 17.12
CA LEU A 23 -1.96 -10.50 16.45
C LEU A 23 -1.68 -10.81 14.97
N SER A 24 -1.60 -12.08 14.56
CA SER A 24 -1.43 -12.44 13.16
C SER A 24 -2.70 -12.28 12.32
N HIS A 25 -3.89 -12.38 12.94
CA HIS A 25 -5.18 -12.20 12.26
C HIS A 25 -5.72 -10.78 12.37
N TYR A 26 -5.30 -10.06 13.41
CA TYR A 26 -5.68 -8.67 13.69
C TYR A 26 -4.43 -7.82 13.90
N PRO A 27 -3.63 -7.57 12.83
CA PRO A 27 -2.48 -6.69 12.93
C PRO A 27 -2.94 -5.31 13.41
N ILE A 28 -2.29 -4.80 14.46
CA ILE A 28 -2.55 -3.47 14.98
C ILE A 28 -1.92 -2.48 14.00
N TYR A 29 -2.75 -1.86 13.17
CA TYR A 29 -2.32 -0.79 12.28
C TYR A 29 -2.18 0.50 13.08
N PHE A 30 -0.95 0.92 13.31
CA PHE A 30 -0.67 2.29 13.74
C PHE A 30 -0.68 3.18 12.50
N GLY A 31 -1.55 4.19 12.48
CA GLY A 31 -1.54 5.19 11.42
C GLY A 31 -0.16 5.83 11.34
N HIS A 32 0.43 5.82 10.14
CA HIS A 32 1.74 6.43 9.91
C HIS A 32 1.55 7.86 9.44
N ASN A 33 2.23 8.80 10.09
CA ASN A 33 2.23 10.20 9.72
C ASN A 33 3.65 10.60 9.32
N GLY A 34 3.80 11.37 8.25
CA GLY A 34 5.10 11.89 7.86
C GLY A 34 5.05 12.72 6.59
N THR A 35 6.19 13.29 6.25
CA THR A 35 6.43 13.94 4.95
C THR A 35 6.49 12.89 3.85
N GLY A 36 6.13 13.29 2.64
CA GLY A 36 6.26 12.40 1.48
C GLY A 36 5.65 12.97 0.22
N VAL A 37 5.20 12.07 -0.66
CA VAL A 37 4.74 12.41 -2.00
C VAL A 37 3.34 11.86 -2.22
N ARG A 38 2.47 12.69 -2.81
CA ARG A 38 1.22 12.26 -3.43
C ARG A 38 1.41 12.22 -4.94
N LEU A 39 1.24 11.03 -5.52
CA LEU A 39 1.16 10.84 -6.96
C LEU A 39 -0.31 10.71 -7.37
N MET A 40 -0.70 11.47 -8.37
CA MET A 40 -2.00 11.33 -9.03
C MET A 40 -1.74 10.83 -10.44
N VAL A 41 -2.32 9.68 -10.78
CA VAL A 41 -2.29 9.10 -12.12
C VAL A 41 -3.71 9.11 -12.65
N ALA A 42 -3.95 9.73 -13.80
CA ALA A 42 -5.27 9.82 -14.41
C ALA A 42 -5.19 9.56 -15.91
N SER A 43 -6.27 9.11 -16.54
CA SER A 43 -6.31 9.00 -18.00
C SER A 43 -6.12 10.38 -18.64
N ALA A 44 -5.24 10.50 -19.65
CA ALA A 44 -4.93 11.78 -20.27
C ALA A 44 -5.97 12.26 -21.31
N GLY A 45 -6.97 11.45 -21.69
CA GLY A 45 -8.01 11.83 -22.66
C GLY A 45 -8.71 10.68 -23.38
N GLU A 46 -9.61 11.04 -24.31
CA GLU A 46 -10.61 10.21 -25.00
C GLU A 46 -10.08 8.84 -25.50
N GLY A 47 -10.17 7.82 -24.66
CA GLY A 47 -10.07 6.40 -25.06
C GLY A 47 -8.68 5.76 -24.98
N PHE A 48 -7.63 6.49 -24.58
CA PHE A 48 -6.30 5.92 -24.37
C PHE A 48 -5.93 5.92 -22.87
N GLY A 49 -5.47 4.78 -22.36
CA GLY A 49 -5.01 4.65 -20.97
C GLY A 49 -6.13 4.41 -19.97
N VAL A 50 -6.74 3.21 -20.03
CA VAL A 50 -7.54 2.68 -18.91
C VAL A 50 -6.56 2.10 -17.89
N ILE A 51 -6.73 2.46 -16.62
CA ILE A 51 -5.91 1.91 -15.54
C ILE A 51 -6.32 0.45 -15.31
N HIS A 52 -5.38 -0.46 -15.49
CA HIS A 52 -5.53 -1.88 -15.21
C HIS A 52 -4.88 -2.28 -13.88
N ASP A 53 -5.24 -3.46 -13.37
CA ASP A 53 -4.60 -4.04 -12.20
C ASP A 53 -3.08 -4.23 -12.39
N THR A 54 -2.62 -4.52 -13.61
CA THR A 54 -1.20 -4.59 -13.96
C THR A 54 -0.45 -3.28 -13.75
N ASP A 55 -1.09 -2.12 -13.99
CA ASP A 55 -0.46 -0.82 -13.78
C ASP A 55 -0.27 -0.55 -12.28
N ILE A 56 -1.29 -0.89 -11.48
CA ILE A 56 -1.25 -0.79 -10.02
C ILE A 56 -0.19 -1.73 -9.44
N LEU A 57 -0.14 -2.99 -9.91
CA LEU A 57 0.87 -3.96 -9.46
C LEU A 57 2.29 -3.50 -9.82
N ARG A 58 2.49 -2.90 -11.00
CA ARG A 58 3.78 -2.30 -11.37
C ARG A 58 4.16 -1.18 -10.40
N ILE A 59 3.23 -0.25 -10.11
CA ILE A 59 3.48 0.84 -9.14
C ILE A 59 3.86 0.27 -7.76
N ILE A 60 3.11 -0.72 -7.26
CA ILE A 60 3.39 -1.36 -5.97
C ILE A 60 4.79 -1.99 -5.96
N ASN A 61 5.15 -2.70 -7.02
CA ASN A 61 6.45 -3.37 -7.12
C ASN A 61 7.61 -2.38 -7.16
N GLU A 62 7.48 -1.27 -7.90
CA GLU A 62 8.51 -0.22 -7.92
C GLU A 62 8.68 0.44 -6.54
N LEU A 63 7.58 0.71 -5.83
CA LEU A 63 7.65 1.25 -4.46
C LEU A 63 8.37 0.30 -3.51
N TYR A 64 8.10 -1.00 -3.59
CA TYR A 64 8.83 -1.99 -2.81
C TYR A 64 10.29 -2.16 -3.25
N ALA A 65 10.59 -2.03 -4.54
CA ALA A 65 11.96 -2.06 -5.05
C ALA A 65 12.79 -0.89 -4.50
N LEU A 66 12.16 0.27 -4.26
CA LEU A 66 12.75 1.41 -3.56
C LEU A 66 12.82 1.24 -2.03
N GLY A 67 12.39 0.10 -1.49
CA GLY A 67 12.38 -0.16 -0.05
C GLY A 67 11.32 0.62 0.74
N LEU A 68 10.36 1.24 0.06
CA LEU A 68 9.28 1.99 0.70
C LEU A 68 8.26 0.99 1.29
N LYS A 69 7.75 1.31 2.49
CA LYS A 69 6.84 0.41 3.24
C LYS A 69 5.54 1.07 3.68
N ASN A 70 5.48 2.40 3.67
CA ASN A 70 4.36 3.17 4.18
C ASN A 70 3.71 3.94 3.03
N PHE A 71 2.84 3.27 2.30
CA PHE A 71 2.09 3.89 1.21
C PHE A 71 0.67 3.33 1.11
N SER A 72 -0.19 4.09 0.46
CA SER A 72 -1.58 3.73 0.20
C SER A 72 -1.97 4.05 -1.23
N ILE A 73 -2.95 3.31 -1.75
CA ILE A 73 -3.57 3.54 -3.04
C ILE A 73 -5.05 3.78 -2.80
N ASN A 74 -5.55 4.94 -3.22
CA ASN A 74 -6.93 5.40 -2.96
C ASN A 74 -7.33 5.27 -1.47
N GLY A 75 -6.40 5.54 -0.56
CA GLY A 75 -6.64 5.47 0.89
C GLY A 75 -6.60 4.04 1.46
N ILE A 76 -6.26 3.03 0.66
CA ILE A 76 -6.05 1.66 1.11
C ILE A 76 -4.55 1.46 1.35
N LYS A 77 -4.15 1.19 2.60
CA LYS A 77 -2.78 0.77 2.92
C LYS A 77 -2.40 -0.49 2.13
N ILE A 78 -1.20 -0.49 1.57
CA ILE A 78 -0.66 -1.62 0.83
C ILE A 78 0.33 -2.37 1.71
N ASP A 79 0.06 -3.66 1.89
CA ASP A 79 0.92 -4.61 2.60
C ASP A 79 1.57 -5.58 1.56
N PRO A 80 2.68 -6.26 1.91
CA PRO A 80 3.41 -7.12 0.95
C PRO A 80 2.59 -8.26 0.33
N TYR A 81 1.47 -8.63 0.96
CA TYR A 81 0.55 -9.68 0.51
C TYR A 81 -0.77 -9.10 -0.03
N THR A 82 -0.83 -7.78 -0.26
CA THR A 82 -1.97 -7.14 -0.90
C THR A 82 -2.16 -7.70 -2.30
N PHE A 83 -3.39 -8.12 -2.62
CA PHE A 83 -3.75 -8.54 -3.97
C PHE A 83 -4.60 -7.47 -4.65
N VAL A 84 -4.35 -7.27 -5.94
CA VAL A 84 -5.08 -6.36 -6.81
C VAL A 84 -5.74 -7.18 -7.91
N ARG A 85 -7.01 -6.93 -8.20
CA ARG A 85 -7.74 -7.63 -9.25
C ARG A 85 -8.69 -6.70 -9.99
N CYS A 86 -8.61 -6.72 -11.32
CA CYS A 86 -9.62 -6.12 -12.18
C CYS A 86 -10.90 -6.99 -12.21
N VAL A 87 -12.06 -6.38 -12.00
CA VAL A 87 -13.38 -7.05 -11.99
C VAL A 87 -14.34 -6.42 -13.01
N GLY A 88 -13.82 -5.98 -14.15
CA GLY A 88 -14.56 -5.30 -15.21
C GLY A 88 -14.24 -3.81 -15.23
N PRO A 89 -15.21 -2.91 -14.97
CA PRO A 89 -14.95 -1.46 -14.96
C PRO A 89 -14.27 -0.97 -13.66
N SER A 90 -14.16 -1.83 -12.64
CA SER A 90 -13.57 -1.49 -11.35
C SER A 90 -12.42 -2.42 -10.99
N ILE A 91 -11.61 -1.96 -10.04
CA ILE A 91 -10.49 -2.71 -9.48
C ILE A 91 -10.77 -2.95 -8.00
N THR A 92 -10.38 -4.11 -7.50
CA THR A 92 -10.41 -4.43 -6.08
C THR A 92 -8.99 -4.52 -5.52
N ILE A 93 -8.77 -3.97 -4.33
CA ILE A 93 -7.54 -4.12 -3.54
C ILE A 93 -7.95 -4.74 -2.21
N ASN A 94 -7.47 -5.96 -1.92
CA ASN A 94 -7.88 -6.74 -0.73
C ASN A 94 -9.42 -6.82 -0.57
N ASN A 95 -10.12 -7.15 -1.66
CA ASN A 95 -11.59 -7.20 -1.75
C ASN A 95 -12.33 -5.87 -1.53
N ARG A 96 -11.62 -4.73 -1.42
CA ARG A 96 -12.25 -3.41 -1.43
C ARG A 96 -12.21 -2.83 -2.83
N GLU A 97 -13.38 -2.48 -3.34
CA GLU A 97 -13.52 -1.84 -4.65
C GLU A 97 -12.98 -0.41 -4.63
N ILE A 98 -12.28 -0.04 -5.70
CA ILE A 98 -11.77 1.31 -5.93
C ILE A 98 -12.17 1.80 -7.32
N VAL A 99 -12.38 3.11 -7.42
CA VAL A 99 -12.47 3.81 -8.71
C VAL A 99 -11.04 4.15 -9.14
N PRO A 100 -10.53 3.56 -10.23
CA PRO A 100 -9.11 3.65 -10.53
C PRO A 100 -8.70 4.99 -11.19
N ASP A 101 -9.63 5.77 -11.73
CA ASP A 101 -9.34 7.05 -12.39
C ASP A 101 -10.05 8.22 -11.67
N PRO A 102 -9.30 9.14 -11.01
CA PRO A 102 -7.85 9.15 -10.85
C PRO A 102 -7.36 8.18 -9.76
N LEU A 103 -6.18 7.61 -9.96
CA LEU A 103 -5.46 6.82 -8.97
C LEU A 103 -4.60 7.74 -8.11
N LYS A 104 -4.90 7.77 -6.81
CA LYS A 104 -4.15 8.52 -5.81
C LYS A 104 -3.23 7.58 -5.04
N ILE A 105 -1.92 7.75 -5.19
CA ILE A 105 -0.91 7.04 -4.41
C ILE A 105 -0.31 8.03 -3.40
N GLU A 106 -0.36 7.69 -2.12
CA GLU A 106 0.22 8.49 -1.04
C GLU A 106 1.36 7.70 -0.41
N ILE A 107 2.55 8.29 -0.36
CA ILE A 107 3.80 7.62 0.02
C ILE A 107 4.47 8.46 1.09
N ILE A 108 4.82 7.84 2.24
CA ILE A 108 5.62 8.49 3.28
C ILE A 108 7.10 8.17 3.03
N GLY A 109 7.94 9.21 3.03
CA GLY A 109 9.39 9.11 2.87
C GLY A 109 10.01 10.44 2.44
N ASP A 110 11.30 10.40 2.12
CA ASP A 110 12.02 11.56 1.58
C ASP A 110 11.50 11.89 0.16
N PRO A 111 10.94 13.09 -0.09
CA PRO A 111 10.35 13.41 -1.38
C PRO A 111 11.34 13.38 -2.55
N ASP A 112 12.56 13.84 -2.36
CA ASP A 112 13.56 13.91 -3.44
C ASP A 112 14.01 12.49 -3.83
N TYR A 113 14.20 11.61 -2.83
CA TYR A 113 14.48 10.20 -3.06
C TYR A 113 13.34 9.49 -3.80
N ILE A 114 12.08 9.69 -3.35
CA ILE A 114 10.90 9.07 -3.97
C ILE A 114 10.76 9.51 -5.43
N LEU A 115 10.84 10.82 -5.70
CA LEU A 115 10.67 11.37 -7.04
C LEU A 115 11.80 10.94 -7.98
N SER A 116 13.04 10.92 -7.49
CA SER A 116 14.18 10.43 -8.26
C SER A 116 14.04 8.94 -8.58
N GLY A 117 13.70 8.12 -7.58
CA GLY A 117 13.55 6.67 -7.74
C GLY A 117 12.40 6.26 -8.65
N LEU A 118 11.30 7.03 -8.68
CA LEU A 118 10.13 6.76 -9.51
C LEU A 118 10.18 7.43 -10.88
N SER A 119 11.24 8.15 -11.23
CA SER A 119 11.37 8.89 -12.49
C SER A 119 11.06 8.05 -13.73
N ILE A 120 11.68 6.87 -13.84
CA ILE A 120 11.49 5.94 -14.97
C ILE A 120 10.04 5.43 -15.02
N LEU A 121 9.45 5.09 -13.86
CA LEU A 121 8.04 4.68 -13.78
C LEU A 121 7.11 5.79 -14.26
N ILE A 122 7.35 7.03 -13.82
CA ILE A 122 6.53 8.20 -14.19
C ILE A 122 6.61 8.45 -15.69
N GLU A 123 7.79 8.36 -16.29
CA GLU A 123 7.99 8.46 -17.75
C GLU A 123 7.25 7.34 -18.49
N HIS A 124 7.35 6.10 -18.00
CA HIS A 124 6.63 4.96 -18.56
C HIS A 124 5.11 5.17 -18.53
N LEU A 125 4.54 5.56 -17.38
CA LEU A 125 3.11 5.83 -17.25
C LEU A 125 2.65 6.94 -18.21
N LYS A 126 3.44 8.00 -18.35
CA LYS A 126 3.17 9.07 -19.33
C LYS A 126 3.17 8.54 -20.76
N SER A 127 4.13 7.68 -21.11
CA SER A 127 4.20 7.05 -22.44
C SER A 127 3.01 6.15 -22.76
N CYS A 128 2.37 5.59 -21.73
CA CYS A 128 1.16 4.77 -21.86
C CYS A 128 -0.14 5.59 -21.98
N GLY A 129 -0.05 6.93 -21.99
CA GLY A 129 -1.22 7.81 -22.11
C GLY A 129 -1.84 8.22 -20.78
N PHE A 130 -1.13 8.06 -19.67
CA PHE A 130 -1.57 8.59 -18.37
C PHE A 130 -0.99 9.98 -18.11
N SER A 131 -1.81 10.87 -17.55
CA SER A 131 -1.32 12.09 -16.91
C SER A 131 -0.84 11.74 -15.50
N VAL A 132 0.37 12.17 -15.15
CA VAL A 132 0.97 11.94 -13.83
C VAL A 132 1.37 13.26 -13.21
N SER A 133 0.81 13.58 -12.05
CA SER A 133 1.23 14.72 -11.23
C SER A 133 1.78 14.24 -9.89
N ALA A 134 2.83 14.91 -9.42
CA ALA A 134 3.49 14.60 -8.17
C ALA A 134 3.53 15.84 -7.29
N LEU A 135 3.11 15.69 -6.03
CA LEU A 135 3.08 16.77 -5.05
C LEU A 135 3.80 16.33 -3.77
N SER A 136 4.86 17.05 -3.41
CA SER A 136 5.52 16.89 -2.11
C SER A 136 4.65 17.51 -1.03
N LEU A 137 4.37 16.75 0.03
CA LEU A 137 3.51 17.13 1.13
C LEU A 137 4.26 16.98 2.44
N GLU A 138 4.23 18.02 3.28
CA GLU A 138 4.83 17.99 4.62
C GLU A 138 4.17 16.95 5.54
N LYS A 139 2.88 16.68 5.30
CA LYS A 139 2.08 15.75 6.10
C LYS A 139 1.17 14.89 5.24
N ILE A 140 1.42 13.59 5.28
CA ILE A 140 0.62 12.50 4.75
C ILE A 140 0.24 11.59 5.92
N VAL A 141 -0.99 11.07 5.87
CA VAL A 141 -1.51 10.10 6.83
C VAL A 141 -1.83 8.82 6.08
N ILE A 142 -1.16 7.72 6.43
CA ILE A 142 -1.48 6.39 5.92
C ILE A 142 -2.28 5.65 7.01
N PRO A 143 -3.51 5.20 6.70
CA PRO A 143 -4.40 4.55 7.66
C PRO A 143 -3.88 3.19 8.14
#